data_AF-A0A210QC17-F1
#
_entry.id   AF-A0A210QC17-F1
#
_cell.length_a   1.000
_cell.length_b   1.000
_cell.length_c   1.000
_cell.angle_alpha   90.00
_cell.angle_beta   90.00
_cell.angle_gamma   90.00
#
_symmetry.space_group_name_H-M   'P 1'
#
loop_
_entity.id
_entity.type
_entity.pdbx_description
1 polymer ?
#
loop_
_entity_poly.entity_id
_entity_poly.type
_entity_poly.pdbx_seq_one_letter_code
_entity_poly.pdbx_strand_id
1 'polypeptide(L)'
;MCVSLKKTGTIFPIPIIVFVACAAIGLCGGRKCAEYGTCENFRCGCRHGYYGDGYNYCDPKGYCRGKKCAENAICDEGRCVCKGGYYGDGEVECKRRCVCTASGDPHVRTHDGQSIDIDGICRYTLTKSTIPSDACAFNVEINNSHQLGLNSSTWVKSVDIHIYDTKIKLGGEYKLYVNSYLRYTPNFFADGKVRVYMSGLWLVVWTKCGLVVWWNGSGAVVVRVPSKYHGHLTGVCGNCNGLEHDDLTTSDGKNVASYPAGKRDALIASSYMVQETHRPGVIPIQRDCTISVPEILCSEERKIAASQTSMCGLLDISRVESPFRKCMVFYPYLARRVYQACVRDVCSYIDFHLKVDLIIRTYMAEFAQECSQRGFTIKYRTSTFCSLTCKENMRYSETVSGCPATCTHLNQTCDLPTSEGCECLPGYILNGDNCVKPDLCGCFCPVDTYVPIGGTYATDDCSESMTCKHINGLARFRRTEINIECHTHGMCGLVDGIPSCVCMPGYLGDGRRSCVPSTYSE
;
A
#
# COMPACT_ATOMS: atom_id res chain seq x y z
N MET A 1 53.86 -12.16 -7.35
CA MET A 1 54.37 -11.40 -8.51
C MET A 1 54.82 -10.04 -8.02
N CYS A 2 56.10 -9.71 -8.17
CA CYS A 2 56.59 -8.35 -7.90
C CYS A 2 56.34 -7.51 -9.16
N VAL A 3 55.51 -6.46 -9.08
CA VAL A 3 55.45 -5.46 -10.15
C VAL A 3 56.37 -4.32 -9.74
N SER A 4 57.49 -4.20 -10.43
CA SER A 4 58.39 -3.05 -10.34
C SER A 4 57.78 -1.88 -11.11
N LEU A 5 57.36 -0.83 -10.41
CA LEU A 5 57.10 0.47 -11.05
C LEU A 5 58.45 1.11 -11.42
N LYS A 6 58.94 0.85 -12.64
CA LYS A 6 60.03 1.65 -13.22
C LYS A 6 59.49 3.05 -13.52
N LYS A 7 59.88 4.04 -12.71
CA LYS A 7 59.89 5.46 -13.14
C LYS A 7 61.26 5.74 -13.76
N THR A 8 61.26 6.13 -15.03
CA THR A 8 62.42 6.69 -15.73
C THR A 8 62.63 8.13 -15.32
N GLY A 9 63.84 8.47 -14.85
CA GLY A 9 64.29 9.86 -14.68
C GLY A 9 65.27 10.03 -13.52
N THR A 10 66.56 10.16 -13.83
CA THR A 10 67.61 10.62 -12.91
C THR A 10 67.76 12.14 -12.97
N ILE A 11 67.92 12.80 -11.82
CA ILE A 11 69.07 13.67 -11.47
C ILE A 11 68.92 14.12 -9.98
N PHE A 12 70.03 14.04 -9.24
CA PHE A 12 70.35 14.33 -7.82
C PHE A 12 70.36 13.17 -6.79
N PRO A 13 71.41 13.06 -5.95
CA PRO A 13 71.63 11.90 -5.09
C PRO A 13 71.04 12.14 -3.69
N ILE A 14 69.96 11.43 -3.38
CA ILE A 14 69.55 11.18 -1.99
C ILE A 14 69.23 9.68 -1.92
N PRO A 15 69.74 8.93 -0.94
CA PRO A 15 69.45 7.50 -0.83
C PRO A 15 67.98 7.33 -0.40
N ILE A 16 67.09 7.10 -1.37
CA ILE A 16 65.73 6.67 -1.07
C ILE A 16 65.78 5.16 -0.80
N ILE A 17 65.67 4.78 0.47
CA ILE A 17 65.42 3.40 0.86
C ILE A 17 64.00 3.05 0.39
N VAL A 18 63.90 2.36 -0.75
CA VAL A 18 62.63 1.81 -1.24
C VAL A 18 62.36 0.53 -0.47
N PHE A 19 61.44 0.58 0.50
CA PHE A 19 60.89 -0.63 1.11
C PHE A 19 60.05 -1.38 0.08
N VAL A 20 60.63 -2.42 -0.52
CA VAL A 20 59.88 -3.37 -1.35
C VAL A 20 59.12 -4.30 -0.41
N ALA A 21 57.84 -4.00 -0.18
CA ALA A 21 56.94 -4.91 0.52
C ALA A 21 56.63 -6.11 -0.38
N CYS A 22 57.43 -7.17 -0.26
CA CYS A 22 57.12 -8.46 -0.86
C CYS A 22 56.00 -9.14 -0.07
N ALA A 23 54.80 -9.23 -0.65
CA ALA A 23 53.75 -10.10 -0.12
C ALA A 23 54.18 -11.57 -0.34
N ALA A 24 54.12 -12.39 0.71
CA ALA A 24 54.44 -13.81 0.64
C ALA A 24 53.62 -14.51 -0.46
N ILE A 25 54.23 -15.50 -1.11
CA ILE A 25 53.63 -16.26 -2.21
C ILE A 25 52.26 -16.80 -1.77
N GLY A 26 51.19 -16.33 -2.41
CA GLY A 26 49.81 -16.70 -2.11
C GLY A 26 48.98 -15.67 -1.33
N LEU A 27 49.54 -14.51 -0.96
CA LEU A 27 48.80 -13.41 -0.33
C LEU A 27 48.38 -12.35 -1.36
N CYS A 28 47.10 -11.98 -1.32
CA CYS A 28 46.50 -10.86 -2.03
C CYS A 28 46.39 -9.66 -1.09
N GLY A 29 47.16 -8.59 -1.33
CA GLY A 29 47.14 -7.41 -0.45
C GLY A 29 47.48 -7.73 1.01
N GLY A 30 48.28 -8.77 1.27
CA GLY A 30 48.68 -9.20 2.62
C GLY A 30 47.80 -10.29 3.27
N ARG A 31 46.73 -10.75 2.63
CA ARG A 31 45.88 -11.85 3.13
C ARG A 31 45.59 -12.91 2.06
N LYS A 32 45.31 -14.16 2.47
CA LYS A 32 44.79 -15.17 1.52
C LYS A 32 43.34 -14.83 1.17
N CYS A 33 42.98 -15.06 -0.09
CA CYS A 33 41.58 -15.02 -0.53
C CYS A 33 40.85 -16.29 -0.08
N ALA A 34 39.52 -16.21 -0.05
CA ALA A 34 38.66 -17.35 0.24
C ALA A 34 38.85 -18.49 -0.77
N GLU A 35 38.42 -19.70 -0.41
CA GLU A 35 38.28 -20.79 -1.37
C GLU A 35 37.38 -20.35 -2.53
N TYR A 36 37.76 -20.64 -3.77
CA TYR A 36 37.15 -20.09 -5.00
C TYR A 36 37.26 -18.57 -5.19
N GLY A 37 38.10 -17.89 -4.41
CA GLY A 37 38.50 -16.50 -4.64
C GLY A 37 39.62 -16.37 -5.68
N THR A 38 39.72 -15.19 -6.27
CA THR A 38 40.82 -14.71 -7.10
C THR A 38 41.35 -13.38 -6.58
N CYS A 39 42.64 -13.14 -6.77
CA CYS A 39 43.26 -11.87 -6.43
C CYS A 39 43.36 -11.00 -7.67
N GLU A 40 42.72 -9.83 -7.66
CA GLU A 40 42.82 -8.83 -8.71
C GLU A 40 43.15 -7.47 -8.09
N ASN A 41 44.24 -6.83 -8.54
CA ASN A 41 44.68 -5.52 -8.03
C ASN A 41 44.78 -5.43 -6.50
N PHE A 42 45.37 -6.46 -5.87
CA PHE A 42 45.51 -6.58 -4.41
C PHE A 42 44.20 -6.67 -3.62
N ARG A 43 43.06 -6.89 -4.29
CA ARG A 43 41.77 -7.19 -3.65
C ARG A 43 41.33 -8.60 -4.01
N CYS A 44 40.74 -9.28 -3.03
CA CYS A 44 40.12 -10.56 -3.32
C CYS A 44 38.71 -10.35 -3.89
N GLY A 45 38.40 -11.07 -4.95
CA GLY A 45 37.05 -11.22 -5.51
C GLY A 45 36.71 -12.70 -5.68
N CYS A 46 35.44 -13.03 -5.88
CA CYS A 46 35.03 -14.40 -6.16
C CYS A 46 35.18 -14.73 -7.65
N ARG A 47 35.57 -15.97 -7.95
CA ARG A 47 35.56 -16.49 -9.33
C ARG A 47 34.15 -16.43 -9.92
N HIS A 48 34.07 -16.35 -11.25
CA HIS A 48 32.80 -16.35 -11.95
C HIS A 48 31.92 -17.55 -11.54
N GLY A 49 30.67 -17.27 -11.14
CA GLY A 49 29.72 -18.28 -10.65
C GLY A 49 29.72 -18.51 -9.14
N TYR A 50 30.64 -17.87 -8.40
CA TYR A 50 30.69 -17.86 -6.93
C TYR A 50 30.36 -16.48 -6.37
N TYR A 51 29.81 -16.44 -5.16
CA TYR A 51 29.29 -15.24 -4.51
C TYR A 51 29.80 -15.13 -3.08
N GLY A 52 30.17 -13.93 -2.67
CA GLY A 52 30.71 -13.67 -1.34
C GLY A 52 31.58 -12.43 -1.32
N ASP A 53 32.34 -12.27 -0.25
CA ASP A 53 33.22 -11.11 -0.06
C ASP A 53 34.61 -11.30 -0.67
N GLY A 54 34.91 -12.47 -1.26
CA GLY A 54 36.23 -12.79 -1.82
C GLY A 54 37.30 -13.14 -0.77
N TYR A 55 37.05 -12.75 0.47
CA TYR A 55 38.03 -12.63 1.53
C TYR A 55 37.90 -13.75 2.56
N ASN A 56 36.66 -14.03 2.97
CA ASN A 56 36.30 -15.00 3.98
C ASN A 56 35.54 -16.19 3.37
N TYR A 57 34.73 -15.96 2.33
CA TYR A 57 34.01 -17.01 1.61
C TYR A 57 33.72 -16.61 0.16
N CYS A 58 33.66 -17.62 -0.71
CA CYS A 58 33.05 -17.55 -2.04
C CYS A 58 32.25 -18.83 -2.25
N ASP A 59 30.92 -18.72 -2.17
CA ASP A 59 30.03 -19.86 -2.22
C ASP A 59 29.45 -20.07 -3.63
N PRO A 60 29.14 -21.32 -4.01
CA PRO A 60 28.37 -21.59 -5.22
C PRO A 60 27.00 -20.91 -5.19
N LYS A 61 26.40 -20.70 -6.38
CA LYS A 61 25.03 -20.16 -6.49
C LYS A 61 24.04 -20.92 -5.62
N GLY A 62 23.29 -20.19 -4.79
CA GLY A 62 22.29 -20.75 -3.88
C GLY A 62 22.85 -21.19 -2.53
N TYR A 63 24.15 -20.99 -2.26
CA TYR A 63 24.75 -21.14 -0.95
C TYR A 63 25.14 -19.77 -0.36
N CYS A 64 25.13 -19.69 0.97
CA CYS A 64 25.49 -18.50 1.74
C CYS A 64 26.19 -18.90 3.02
N ARG A 65 27.45 -18.48 3.15
CA ARG A 65 28.41 -18.91 4.18
C ARG A 65 28.42 -20.44 4.36
N GLY A 66 28.48 -21.17 3.25
CA GLY A 66 28.50 -22.63 3.21
C GLY A 66 27.15 -23.32 3.48
N LYS A 67 26.06 -22.58 3.71
CA LYS A 67 24.70 -23.14 3.87
C LYS A 67 23.89 -22.98 2.59
N LYS A 68 23.13 -24.00 2.21
CA LYS A 68 22.21 -23.90 1.08
C LYS A 68 21.00 -23.04 1.49
N CYS A 69 20.74 -21.96 0.75
CA CYS A 69 19.54 -21.16 0.92
C CYS A 69 18.29 -21.93 0.47
N ALA A 70 17.13 -21.51 0.98
CA ALA A 70 15.84 -22.03 0.56
C ALA A 70 15.62 -21.91 -0.95
N GLU A 71 14.70 -22.71 -1.49
CA GLU A 71 14.24 -22.51 -2.86
C GLU A 71 13.73 -21.07 -3.01
N ASN A 72 14.05 -20.42 -4.14
CA ASN A 72 13.73 -19.01 -4.36
C ASN A 72 14.39 -18.02 -3.38
N ALA A 73 15.53 -18.37 -2.78
CA ALA A 73 16.41 -17.44 -2.08
C ALA A 73 17.74 -17.21 -2.81
N ILE A 74 18.44 -16.14 -2.44
CA ILE A 74 19.81 -15.81 -2.85
C ILE A 74 20.64 -15.39 -1.62
N CYS A 75 21.96 -15.50 -1.70
CA CYS A 75 22.84 -14.99 -0.68
C CYS A 75 23.05 -13.48 -0.86
N ASP A 76 22.79 -12.70 0.17
CA ASP A 76 23.04 -11.26 0.23
C ASP A 76 23.76 -10.89 1.51
N GLU A 77 24.90 -10.21 1.39
CA GLU A 77 25.76 -9.80 2.52
C GLU A 77 26.05 -10.94 3.55
N GLY A 78 25.98 -12.21 3.12
CA GLY A 78 26.20 -13.38 3.96
C GLY A 78 24.97 -13.91 4.71
N ARG A 79 23.76 -13.52 4.29
CA ARG A 79 22.47 -14.07 4.74
C ARG A 79 21.64 -14.55 3.55
N CYS A 80 20.92 -15.65 3.69
CA CYS A 80 19.94 -16.01 2.68
C CYS A 80 18.72 -15.08 2.73
N VAL A 81 18.34 -14.55 1.58
CA VAL A 81 17.20 -13.64 1.41
C VAL A 81 16.33 -14.11 0.24
N CYS A 82 15.01 -14.01 0.40
CA CYS A 82 14.09 -14.43 -0.66
C CYS A 82 14.22 -13.54 -1.91
N LYS A 83 14.14 -14.17 -3.08
CA LYS A 83 14.15 -13.51 -4.39
C LYS A 83 12.95 -12.58 -4.59
N GLY A 84 13.06 -11.80 -5.65
CA GLY A 84 11.96 -11.20 -6.41
C GLY A 84 10.64 -11.97 -6.34
N GLY A 85 9.57 -11.42 -5.74
CA GLY A 85 8.25 -12.06 -5.61
C GLY A 85 8.05 -13.01 -4.43
N TYR A 86 9.08 -13.28 -3.62
CA TYR A 86 9.01 -14.26 -2.51
C TYR A 86 9.23 -13.65 -1.12
N TYR A 87 8.79 -14.37 -0.08
CA TYR A 87 8.87 -13.99 1.34
C TYR A 87 9.15 -15.17 2.25
N GLY A 88 9.81 -14.92 3.37
CA GLY A 88 10.19 -15.94 4.34
C GLY A 88 11.56 -15.60 4.93
N ASP A 89 12.16 -16.56 5.60
CA ASP A 89 13.47 -16.39 6.25
C ASP A 89 14.66 -16.53 5.29
N GLY A 90 14.44 -17.03 4.07
CA GLY A 90 15.48 -17.26 3.06
C GLY A 90 16.33 -18.51 3.31
N GLU A 91 16.37 -19.02 4.53
CA GLU A 91 17.21 -20.15 4.95
C GLU A 91 16.43 -21.47 4.86
N VAL A 92 15.18 -21.46 5.33
CA VAL A 92 14.25 -22.59 5.38
C VAL A 92 13.23 -22.50 4.27
N GLU A 93 12.61 -21.33 4.08
CA GLU A 93 11.49 -21.21 3.16
C GLU A 93 11.36 -19.81 2.53
N CYS A 94 11.02 -19.79 1.24
CA CYS A 94 10.55 -18.61 0.54
C CYS A 94 9.24 -18.93 -0.21
N LYS A 95 8.14 -18.35 0.26
CA LYS A 95 6.80 -18.45 -0.34
C LYS A 95 6.56 -17.32 -1.31
N ARG A 96 5.80 -17.55 -2.36
CA ARG A 96 5.35 -16.50 -3.27
C ARG A 96 4.36 -15.57 -2.56
N ARG A 97 4.46 -14.25 -2.78
CA ARG A 97 3.48 -13.27 -2.27
C ARG A 97 2.41 -12.99 -3.34
N CYS A 98 1.13 -13.08 -2.98
CA CYS A 98 0.06 -12.47 -3.76
C CYS A 98 -0.14 -11.03 -3.30
N VAL A 99 0.48 -10.08 -3.99
CA VAL A 99 0.34 -8.66 -3.68
C VAL A 99 -0.14 -7.91 -4.90
N CYS A 100 -1.31 -7.31 -4.79
CA CYS A 100 -1.86 -6.45 -5.82
C CYS A 100 -1.83 -4.99 -5.36
N THR A 101 -1.54 -4.07 -6.27
CA THR A 101 -1.58 -2.63 -5.99
C THR A 101 -2.44 -1.92 -7.03
N ALA A 102 -3.06 -0.81 -6.61
CA ALA A 102 -3.68 0.14 -7.52
C ALA A 102 -3.35 1.56 -7.05
N SER A 103 -2.82 2.39 -7.94
CA SER A 103 -2.29 3.73 -7.62
C SER A 103 -2.33 4.67 -8.83
N GLY A 104 -2.42 5.98 -8.60
CA GLY A 104 -2.39 6.97 -9.68
C GLY A 104 -3.65 6.95 -10.55
N ASP A 105 -3.47 7.16 -11.86
CA ASP A 105 -4.57 7.12 -12.85
C ASP A 105 -4.88 5.69 -13.32
N PRO A 106 -5.71 5.01 -12.53
CA PRO A 106 -5.26 3.93 -11.67
C PRO A 106 -4.51 2.84 -12.44
N HIS A 107 -3.20 2.79 -12.19
CA HIS A 107 -2.33 1.71 -12.62
C HIS A 107 -2.46 0.55 -11.65
N VAL A 108 -2.99 -0.58 -12.13
CA VAL A 108 -3.06 -1.83 -11.36
C VAL A 108 -1.84 -2.67 -11.66
N ARG A 109 -1.25 -3.20 -10.59
CA ARG A 109 -0.27 -4.27 -10.68
C ARG A 109 -0.85 -5.53 -10.06
N THR A 110 -0.99 -6.56 -10.86
CA THR A 110 -1.60 -7.83 -10.47
C THR A 110 -0.76 -8.58 -9.45
N HIS A 111 -1.35 -9.65 -8.89
CA HIS A 111 -0.66 -10.50 -7.94
C HIS A 111 0.64 -11.12 -8.49
N ASP A 112 0.70 -11.40 -9.80
CA ASP A 112 1.88 -11.96 -10.47
C ASP A 112 2.77 -10.91 -11.16
N GLY A 113 2.41 -9.63 -11.07
CA GLY A 113 3.25 -8.50 -11.47
C GLY A 113 2.88 -7.85 -12.80
N GLN A 114 1.80 -8.30 -13.46
CA GLN A 114 1.32 -7.75 -14.72
C GLN A 114 0.77 -6.34 -14.48
N SER A 115 0.98 -5.44 -15.43
CA SER A 115 0.42 -4.09 -15.39
C SER A 115 -0.85 -4.01 -16.23
N ILE A 116 -1.90 -3.44 -15.65
CA ILE A 116 -3.21 -3.22 -16.26
C ILE A 116 -3.67 -1.81 -15.86
N ASP A 117 -3.97 -0.97 -16.83
CA ASP A 117 -4.48 0.38 -16.58
C ASP A 117 -6.03 0.37 -16.56
N ILE A 118 -6.64 0.98 -15.55
CA ILE A 118 -8.11 1.04 -15.43
C ILE A 118 -8.60 2.47 -15.68
N ASP A 119 -8.81 2.83 -16.94
CA ASP A 119 -9.41 4.11 -17.28
C ASP A 119 -10.92 4.09 -16.98
N GLY A 120 -11.40 4.90 -16.02
CA GLY A 120 -12.85 5.10 -15.79
C GLY A 120 -13.26 5.34 -14.33
N ILE A 121 -14.40 6.02 -14.13
CA ILE A 121 -14.91 6.49 -12.82
C ILE A 121 -15.86 5.51 -12.11
N CYS A 122 -15.69 4.22 -12.38
CA CYS A 122 -16.62 3.19 -11.96
C CYS A 122 -16.00 2.32 -10.86
N ARG A 123 -16.79 1.37 -10.37
CA ARG A 123 -16.36 0.44 -9.34
C ARG A 123 -15.92 -0.86 -9.99
N TYR A 124 -14.77 -1.39 -9.57
CA TYR A 124 -14.17 -2.57 -10.17
C TYR A 124 -13.82 -3.59 -9.10
N THR A 125 -14.05 -4.87 -9.39
CA THR A 125 -13.56 -5.98 -8.56
C THR A 125 -12.05 -6.07 -8.73
N LEU A 126 -11.31 -5.63 -7.72
CA LEU A 126 -9.85 -5.65 -7.73
C LEU A 126 -9.36 -7.09 -7.54
N THR A 127 -9.79 -7.75 -6.46
CA THR A 127 -9.48 -9.17 -6.19
C THR A 127 -10.54 -9.82 -5.32
N LYS A 128 -10.90 -11.07 -5.64
CA LYS A 128 -11.95 -11.84 -4.99
C LYS A 128 -11.55 -13.31 -4.88
N SER A 129 -11.82 -13.93 -3.74
CA SER A 129 -11.64 -15.38 -3.55
C SER A 129 -12.67 -16.17 -4.36
N THR A 130 -12.22 -17.23 -5.02
CA THR A 130 -13.07 -18.20 -5.73
C THR A 130 -13.17 -19.56 -5.02
N ILE A 131 -12.55 -19.70 -3.83
CA ILE A 131 -12.59 -20.94 -3.04
C ILE A 131 -14.04 -21.19 -2.58
N PRO A 132 -14.68 -22.31 -2.99
CA PRO A 132 -16.05 -22.62 -2.58
C PRO A 132 -16.16 -22.82 -1.07
N SER A 133 -17.19 -22.23 -0.44
CA SER A 133 -17.46 -22.37 1.00
C SER A 133 -16.30 -21.97 1.92
N ASP A 134 -15.39 -21.09 1.47
CA ASP A 134 -14.34 -20.55 2.32
C ASP A 134 -14.95 -19.62 3.37
N ALA A 135 -14.79 -19.95 4.66
CA ALA A 135 -15.19 -19.09 5.76
C ALA A 135 -14.45 -17.73 5.74
N CYS A 136 -13.34 -17.65 5.03
CA CYS A 136 -12.55 -16.44 4.78
C CYS A 136 -12.80 -15.84 3.39
N ALA A 137 -13.87 -16.24 2.69
CA ALA A 137 -14.19 -15.69 1.38
C ALA A 137 -14.25 -14.15 1.47
N PHE A 138 -13.58 -13.50 0.52
CA PHE A 138 -13.47 -12.05 0.50
C PHE A 138 -13.65 -11.50 -0.91
N ASN A 139 -14.03 -10.23 -0.96
CA ASN A 139 -14.07 -9.42 -2.16
C ASN A 139 -13.49 -8.02 -1.85
N VAL A 140 -12.53 -7.56 -2.65
CA VAL A 140 -11.98 -6.21 -2.56
C VAL A 140 -12.30 -5.48 -3.86
N GLU A 141 -12.98 -4.36 -3.74
CA GLU A 141 -13.39 -3.49 -4.84
C GLU A 141 -12.74 -2.11 -4.68
N ILE A 142 -12.40 -1.47 -5.79
CA ILE A 142 -11.97 -0.07 -5.83
C ILE A 142 -13.04 0.76 -6.51
N ASN A 143 -13.28 1.97 -5.99
CA ASN A 143 -14.15 2.95 -6.62
C ASN A 143 -13.29 4.07 -7.16
N ASN A 144 -13.32 4.24 -8.48
CA ASN A 144 -12.58 5.30 -9.12
C ASN A 144 -13.47 6.52 -9.28
N SER A 145 -12.89 7.71 -9.27
CA SER A 145 -13.60 8.95 -9.57
C SER A 145 -12.65 10.01 -10.12
N HIS A 146 -13.20 10.99 -10.82
CA HIS A 146 -12.41 12.16 -11.19
C HIS A 146 -11.85 12.87 -9.97
N GLN A 147 -10.55 13.14 -10.02
CA GLN A 147 -9.88 13.88 -8.97
C GLN A 147 -9.89 15.39 -9.27
N LEU A 148 -10.15 16.20 -8.23
CA LEU A 148 -9.75 17.61 -8.20
C LEU A 148 -10.23 18.46 -9.39
N GLY A 149 -11.45 18.22 -9.88
CA GLY A 149 -12.07 19.02 -10.95
C GLY A 149 -11.45 18.87 -12.34
N LEU A 150 -10.58 17.88 -12.58
CA LEU A 150 -10.14 17.51 -13.92
C LEU A 150 -10.94 16.30 -14.39
N ASN A 151 -11.71 16.49 -15.46
CA ASN A 151 -12.53 15.43 -16.08
C ASN A 151 -11.69 14.39 -16.86
N SER A 152 -10.36 14.38 -16.69
CA SER A 152 -9.42 13.58 -17.49
C SER A 152 -8.50 12.65 -16.69
N SER A 153 -8.63 12.58 -15.35
CA SER A 153 -7.90 11.60 -14.53
C SER A 153 -8.83 10.88 -13.58
N THR A 154 -8.65 9.58 -13.38
CA THR A 154 -9.47 8.74 -12.50
C THR A 154 -8.62 8.10 -11.42
N TRP A 155 -8.92 8.39 -10.15
CA TRP A 155 -8.13 7.87 -9.03
C TRP A 155 -8.99 7.01 -8.13
N VAL A 156 -8.37 6.06 -7.45
CA VAL A 156 -9.04 5.32 -6.37
C VAL A 156 -9.51 6.34 -5.33
N LYS A 157 -10.82 6.41 -5.11
CA LYS A 157 -11.47 7.29 -4.13
C LYS A 157 -11.78 6.55 -2.84
N SER A 158 -12.20 5.30 -2.97
CA SER A 158 -12.49 4.44 -1.84
C SER A 158 -12.27 2.98 -2.17
N VAL A 159 -11.97 2.20 -1.14
CA VAL A 159 -11.83 0.74 -1.21
C VAL A 159 -12.98 0.11 -0.43
N ASP A 160 -13.74 -0.78 -1.07
CA ASP A 160 -14.78 -1.57 -0.43
C ASP A 160 -14.26 -3.00 -0.24
N ILE A 161 -14.41 -3.54 0.97
CA ILE A 161 -13.93 -4.87 1.36
C ILE A 161 -15.11 -5.61 1.97
N HIS A 162 -15.38 -6.81 1.48
CA HIS A 162 -16.38 -7.71 2.05
C HIS A 162 -15.68 -8.96 2.57
N ILE A 163 -15.79 -9.25 3.86
CA ILE A 163 -15.26 -10.46 4.50
C ILE A 163 -16.02 -10.72 5.82
N TYR A 164 -16.26 -11.98 6.17
CA TYR A 164 -17.02 -12.38 7.37
C TYR A 164 -18.37 -11.63 7.51
N ASP A 165 -19.15 -11.57 6.43
CA ASP A 165 -20.43 -10.86 6.35
C ASP A 165 -20.36 -9.37 6.75
N THR A 166 -19.16 -8.79 6.74
CA THR A 166 -18.90 -7.40 7.11
C THR A 166 -18.48 -6.63 5.87
N LYS A 167 -19.23 -5.57 5.53
CA LYS A 167 -18.90 -4.65 4.44
C LYS A 167 -18.15 -3.44 4.99
N ILE A 168 -16.89 -3.27 4.62
CA ILE A 168 -15.99 -2.23 5.11
C ILE A 168 -15.66 -1.30 3.95
N LYS A 169 -15.90 -0.01 4.10
CA LYS A 169 -15.52 1.00 3.12
C LYS A 169 -14.50 1.95 3.71
N LEU A 170 -13.35 2.05 3.04
CA LEU A 170 -12.27 2.99 3.34
C LEU A 170 -12.41 4.17 2.38
N GLY A 171 -12.87 5.31 2.87
CA GLY A 171 -13.04 6.54 2.10
C GLY A 171 -11.81 7.43 2.09
N GLY A 172 -11.90 8.54 1.35
CA GLY A 172 -10.95 9.64 1.45
C GLY A 172 -10.90 10.22 2.87
N GLU A 173 -9.75 10.81 3.22
CA GLU A 173 -9.47 11.34 4.57
C GLU A 173 -9.63 10.29 5.69
N TYR A 174 -9.37 9.03 5.38
CA TYR A 174 -9.46 7.89 6.30
C TYR A 174 -10.85 7.64 6.92
N LYS A 175 -11.93 8.14 6.28
CA LYS A 175 -13.30 7.83 6.73
C LYS A 175 -13.57 6.33 6.63
N LEU A 176 -14.10 5.75 7.70
CA LEU A 176 -14.42 4.33 7.79
C LEU A 176 -15.94 4.15 7.85
N TYR A 177 -16.49 3.33 6.94
CA TYR A 177 -17.87 2.87 7.03
C TYR A 177 -17.91 1.36 7.17
N VAL A 178 -18.79 0.85 8.01
CA VAL A 178 -19.00 -0.58 8.22
C VAL A 178 -20.49 -0.86 8.17
N ASN A 179 -20.89 -1.74 7.26
CA ASN A 179 -22.28 -2.02 6.92
C ASN A 179 -23.07 -0.73 6.63
N SER A 180 -22.43 0.23 5.96
CA SER A 180 -22.92 1.60 5.66
C SER A 180 -22.91 2.59 6.82
N TYR A 181 -22.62 2.17 8.05
CA TYR A 181 -22.55 3.08 9.19
C TYR A 181 -21.17 3.69 9.34
N LEU A 182 -21.10 4.97 9.67
CA LEU A 182 -19.85 5.66 10.01
C LEU A 182 -19.26 5.03 11.28
N ARG A 183 -17.96 4.75 11.24
CA ARG A 183 -17.17 4.20 12.36
C ARG A 183 -15.86 4.98 12.49
N TYR A 184 -15.25 4.86 13.65
CA TYR A 184 -14.00 5.52 13.98
C TYR A 184 -12.87 4.51 14.14
N THR A 185 -11.67 4.87 13.71
CA THR A 185 -10.49 4.04 13.92
C THR A 185 -9.84 4.40 15.27
N PRO A 186 -9.16 3.47 15.95
CA PRO A 186 -9.14 2.03 15.68
C PRO A 186 -10.52 1.39 15.95
N ASN A 187 -10.86 0.34 15.20
CA ASN A 187 -12.07 -0.45 15.45
C ASN A 187 -11.84 -1.93 15.14
N PHE A 188 -12.75 -2.78 15.60
CA PHE A 188 -12.72 -4.21 15.32
C PHE A 188 -14.12 -4.75 15.08
N PHE A 189 -14.22 -5.79 14.24
CA PHE A 189 -15.48 -6.38 13.80
C PHE A 189 -15.35 -7.89 13.69
N ALA A 190 -16.49 -8.57 13.56
CA ALA A 190 -16.58 -10.03 13.45
C ALA A 190 -15.82 -10.74 14.57
N ASP A 191 -16.14 -10.42 15.83
CA ASP A 191 -15.49 -10.98 17.03
C ASP A 191 -13.97 -10.78 17.05
N GLY A 192 -13.51 -9.61 16.60
CA GLY A 192 -12.08 -9.27 16.52
C GLY A 192 -11.33 -9.93 15.36
N LYS A 193 -12.01 -10.69 14.49
CA LYS A 193 -11.39 -11.29 13.29
C LYS A 193 -11.01 -10.24 12.24
N VAL A 194 -11.62 -9.05 12.29
CA VAL A 194 -11.27 -7.89 11.48
C VAL A 194 -10.84 -6.76 12.40
N ARG A 195 -9.73 -6.12 12.08
CA ARG A 195 -9.25 -4.92 12.77
C ARG A 195 -8.96 -3.82 11.76
N VAL A 196 -9.34 -2.60 12.08
CA VAL A 196 -9.12 -1.43 11.25
C VAL A 196 -8.40 -0.36 12.07
N TYR A 197 -7.18 0.00 11.69
CA TYR A 197 -6.33 0.90 12.47
C TYR A 197 -5.32 1.63 11.59
N MET A 198 -4.76 2.72 12.09
CA MET A 198 -3.66 3.42 11.42
C MET A 198 -2.33 2.72 11.70
N SER A 199 -1.52 2.52 10.67
CA SER A 199 -0.15 2.01 10.75
C SER A 199 0.76 2.90 9.91
N GLY A 200 1.58 3.71 10.58
CA GLY A 200 2.32 4.79 9.89
C GLY A 200 1.34 5.73 9.20
N LEU A 201 1.41 5.81 7.87
CA LEU A 201 0.54 6.67 7.04
C LEU A 201 -0.56 5.90 6.31
N TRP A 202 -0.79 4.65 6.69
CA TRP A 202 -1.77 3.79 6.04
C TRP A 202 -2.92 3.47 6.99
N LEU A 203 -4.14 3.55 6.47
CA LEU A 203 -5.27 2.88 7.08
C LEU A 203 -5.21 1.40 6.72
N VAL A 204 -5.12 0.54 7.73
CA VAL A 204 -4.92 -0.90 7.57
C VAL A 204 -6.17 -1.65 7.96
N VAL A 205 -6.67 -2.49 7.07
CA VAL A 205 -7.62 -3.55 7.38
C VAL A 205 -6.84 -4.84 7.51
N TRP A 206 -6.71 -5.33 8.74
CA TRP A 206 -6.08 -6.60 9.05
C TRP A 206 -7.16 -7.64 9.33
N THR A 207 -6.96 -8.87 8.86
CA THR A 207 -7.90 -9.97 9.10
C THR A 207 -7.17 -11.20 9.66
N LYS A 208 -7.87 -11.99 10.49
CA LYS A 208 -7.35 -13.25 11.03
C LYS A 208 -7.05 -14.29 9.94
N CYS A 209 -7.73 -14.23 8.80
CA CYS A 209 -7.45 -15.11 7.66
C CYS A 209 -6.21 -14.72 6.86
N GLY A 210 -5.56 -13.61 7.21
CA GLY A 210 -4.29 -13.16 6.62
C GLY A 210 -4.43 -12.23 5.41
N LEU A 211 -5.65 -11.92 4.97
CA LEU A 211 -5.89 -10.78 4.06
C LEU A 211 -5.54 -9.49 4.79
N VAL A 212 -4.73 -8.64 4.14
CA VAL A 212 -4.40 -7.32 4.65
C VAL A 212 -4.51 -6.29 3.53
N VAL A 213 -5.19 -5.19 3.80
CA VAL A 213 -5.37 -4.07 2.86
C VAL A 213 -4.81 -2.80 3.48
N TRP A 214 -3.95 -2.09 2.75
CA TRP A 214 -3.44 -0.77 3.11
C TRP A 214 -4.04 0.27 2.18
N TRP A 215 -4.60 1.33 2.74
CA TRP A 215 -5.15 2.48 2.02
C TRP A 215 -4.50 3.78 2.51
N ASN A 216 -3.90 4.57 1.62
CA ASN A 216 -3.21 5.81 2.01
C ASN A 216 -4.14 7.02 2.14
N GLY A 217 -5.45 6.84 1.96
CA GLY A 217 -6.42 7.94 2.01
C GLY A 217 -6.52 8.78 0.73
N SER A 218 -5.63 8.58 -0.25
CA SER A 218 -5.42 9.55 -1.32
C SER A 218 -5.09 8.96 -2.71
N GLY A 219 -5.26 7.65 -2.92
CA GLY A 219 -5.16 7.06 -4.26
C GLY A 219 -4.37 5.76 -4.38
N ALA A 220 -3.64 5.34 -3.35
CA ALA A 220 -2.91 4.07 -3.36
C ALA A 220 -3.56 3.04 -2.44
N VAL A 221 -3.77 1.84 -3.00
CA VAL A 221 -4.15 0.64 -2.26
C VAL A 221 -3.12 -0.47 -2.49
N VAL A 222 -2.79 -1.18 -1.42
CA VAL A 222 -1.98 -2.41 -1.47
C VAL A 222 -2.81 -3.53 -0.83
N VAL A 223 -2.98 -4.64 -1.54
CA VAL A 223 -3.71 -5.82 -1.07
C VAL A 223 -2.77 -7.01 -1.01
N ARG A 224 -2.56 -7.55 0.18
CA ARG A 224 -1.79 -8.78 0.38
C ARG A 224 -2.71 -9.94 0.73
N VAL A 225 -2.60 -11.00 -0.06
CA VAL A 225 -3.39 -12.23 0.09
C VAL A 225 -2.45 -13.39 0.48
N PRO A 226 -2.86 -14.26 1.43
CA PRO A 226 -2.08 -15.45 1.80
C PRO A 226 -1.97 -16.48 0.67
N SER A 227 -0.94 -17.34 0.76
CA SER A 227 -0.65 -18.33 -0.29
C SER A 227 -1.72 -19.41 -0.48
N LYS A 228 -2.63 -19.59 0.49
CA LYS A 228 -3.75 -20.53 0.35
C LYS A 228 -4.70 -20.18 -0.81
N TYR A 229 -4.63 -18.94 -1.31
CA TYR A 229 -5.46 -18.45 -2.40
C TYR A 229 -4.76 -18.53 -3.78
N HIS A 230 -3.56 -19.09 -3.88
CA HIS A 230 -2.86 -19.24 -5.17
C HIS A 230 -3.74 -19.99 -6.18
N GLY A 231 -3.96 -19.40 -7.36
CA GLY A 231 -4.84 -19.97 -8.39
C GLY A 231 -6.33 -19.96 -8.05
N HIS A 232 -6.71 -19.39 -6.91
CA HIS A 232 -8.09 -19.32 -6.41
C HIS A 232 -8.53 -17.86 -6.18
N LEU A 233 -8.04 -16.96 -7.03
CA LEU A 233 -8.41 -15.56 -7.08
C LEU A 233 -8.97 -15.20 -8.47
N THR A 234 -9.80 -14.18 -8.50
CA THR A 234 -10.31 -13.53 -9.72
C THR A 234 -10.44 -12.03 -9.47
N GLY A 235 -10.56 -11.24 -10.54
CA GLY A 235 -10.55 -9.78 -10.47
C GLY A 235 -9.48 -9.21 -11.39
N VAL A 236 -9.36 -7.88 -11.43
CA VAL A 236 -8.32 -7.23 -12.24
C VAL A 236 -6.91 -7.66 -11.81
N CYS A 237 -6.70 -8.04 -10.55
CA CYS A 237 -5.42 -8.52 -10.05
C CYS A 237 -5.05 -9.96 -10.46
N GLY A 238 -5.86 -10.60 -11.30
CA GLY A 238 -5.60 -11.96 -11.78
C GLY A 238 -5.75 -13.04 -10.72
N ASN A 239 -5.09 -14.18 -10.92
CA ASN A 239 -5.34 -15.42 -10.16
C ASN A 239 -4.23 -15.80 -9.17
N CYS A 240 -3.08 -15.12 -9.21
CA CYS A 240 -1.89 -15.44 -8.39
C CYS A 240 -1.40 -16.89 -8.53
N ASN A 241 -1.45 -17.48 -9.73
CA ASN A 241 -0.95 -18.84 -9.97
C ASN A 241 0.55 -18.87 -10.31
N GLY A 242 1.05 -17.72 -10.69
CA GLY A 242 2.44 -17.47 -10.86
C GLY A 242 2.91 -16.98 -12.22
N LEU A 243 1.97 -16.74 -13.13
CA LEU A 243 2.22 -16.55 -14.54
C LEU A 243 1.75 -15.15 -14.97
N GLU A 244 2.63 -14.16 -15.00
CA GLU A 244 2.29 -12.77 -15.36
C GLU A 244 1.44 -12.63 -16.65
N HIS A 245 1.66 -13.50 -17.63
CA HIS A 245 1.02 -13.40 -18.95
C HIS A 245 -0.44 -13.88 -18.97
N ASP A 246 -0.87 -14.71 -18.02
CA ASP A 246 -2.24 -15.22 -17.99
C ASP A 246 -3.21 -14.34 -17.19
N ASP A 247 -2.67 -13.35 -16.47
CA ASP A 247 -3.43 -12.27 -15.84
C ASP A 247 -4.09 -11.32 -16.86
N LEU A 248 -3.70 -11.39 -18.14
CA LEU A 248 -4.32 -10.65 -19.25
C LEU A 248 -5.62 -11.34 -19.73
N THR A 249 -6.52 -11.61 -18.80
CA THR A 249 -7.73 -12.42 -19.01
C THR A 249 -8.96 -11.70 -18.43
N THR A 250 -10.05 -11.67 -19.19
CA THR A 250 -11.34 -11.09 -18.77
C THR A 250 -12.09 -11.99 -17.79
N SER A 251 -13.15 -11.47 -17.14
CA SER A 251 -13.93 -12.19 -16.13
C SER A 251 -14.58 -13.50 -16.62
N ASP A 252 -14.81 -13.64 -17.92
CA ASP A 252 -15.34 -14.84 -18.60
C ASP A 252 -14.24 -15.82 -19.05
N GLY A 253 -12.97 -15.55 -18.73
CA GLY A 253 -11.83 -16.43 -19.01
C GLY A 253 -11.19 -16.23 -20.38
N LYS A 254 -11.55 -15.19 -21.13
CA LYS A 254 -10.95 -14.91 -22.44
C LYS A 254 -9.59 -14.21 -22.29
N ASN A 255 -8.55 -14.82 -22.84
CA ASN A 255 -7.23 -14.20 -22.95
C ASN A 255 -7.25 -13.07 -24.00
N VAL A 256 -6.79 -11.88 -23.60
CA VAL A 256 -6.73 -10.67 -24.43
C VAL A 256 -5.31 -10.14 -24.66
N ALA A 257 -4.29 -10.94 -24.35
CA ALA A 257 -2.88 -10.53 -24.43
C ALA A 257 -2.43 -10.08 -25.84
N SER A 258 -3.11 -10.56 -26.89
CA SER A 258 -2.82 -10.22 -28.29
C SER A 258 -3.31 -8.84 -28.73
N TYR A 259 -4.21 -8.20 -27.96
CA TYR A 259 -4.68 -6.86 -28.27
C TYR A 259 -3.66 -5.78 -27.82
N PRO A 260 -3.67 -4.58 -28.44
CA PRO A 260 -2.90 -3.44 -27.95
C PRO A 260 -3.22 -3.12 -26.48
N ALA A 261 -2.24 -2.62 -25.72
CA ALA A 261 -2.33 -2.42 -24.28
C ALA A 261 -3.61 -1.66 -23.84
N GLY A 262 -3.88 -0.48 -24.41
CA GLY A 262 -5.10 0.27 -24.06
C GLY A 262 -6.40 -0.51 -24.32
N LYS A 263 -6.46 -1.31 -25.40
CA LYS A 263 -7.65 -2.11 -25.71
C LYS A 263 -7.78 -3.33 -24.79
N ARG A 264 -6.70 -4.05 -24.53
CA ARG A 264 -6.75 -5.24 -23.66
C ARG A 264 -7.07 -4.84 -22.22
N ASP A 265 -6.50 -3.74 -21.73
CA ASP A 265 -6.68 -3.28 -20.36
C ASP A 265 -8.14 -2.80 -20.17
N ALA A 266 -8.71 -2.08 -21.13
CA ALA A 266 -10.13 -1.70 -21.15
C ALA A 266 -11.08 -2.92 -21.19
N LEU A 267 -10.74 -3.97 -21.95
CA LEU A 267 -11.53 -5.21 -21.97
C LEU A 267 -11.49 -5.91 -20.60
N ILE A 268 -10.34 -5.96 -19.94
CA ILE A 268 -10.21 -6.55 -18.60
C ILE A 268 -11.01 -5.73 -17.59
N ALA A 269 -10.77 -4.41 -17.53
CA ALA A 269 -11.45 -3.49 -16.62
C ALA A 269 -12.98 -3.56 -16.75
N SER A 270 -13.51 -3.47 -17.98
CA SER A 270 -14.95 -3.55 -18.23
C SER A 270 -15.57 -4.88 -17.79
N SER A 271 -14.84 -5.99 -17.95
CA SER A 271 -15.32 -7.32 -17.53
C SER A 271 -15.46 -7.47 -16.01
N TYR A 272 -14.67 -6.73 -15.23
CA TYR A 272 -14.71 -6.74 -13.76
C TYR A 272 -15.45 -5.54 -13.14
N MET A 273 -16.16 -4.76 -13.97
CA MET A 273 -16.95 -3.63 -13.52
C MET A 273 -18.17 -4.10 -12.70
N VAL A 274 -18.34 -3.52 -11.52
CA VAL A 274 -19.43 -3.85 -10.60
C VAL A 274 -20.63 -2.96 -10.90
N GLN A 275 -21.69 -3.57 -11.45
CA GLN A 275 -22.95 -2.89 -11.73
C GLN A 275 -23.56 -2.33 -10.43
N GLU A 276 -23.96 -1.07 -10.42
CA GLU A 276 -24.73 -0.51 -9.31
C GLU A 276 -26.17 -1.04 -9.39
N THR A 277 -26.56 -1.90 -8.44
CA THR A 277 -27.94 -2.36 -8.34
C THR A 277 -28.84 -1.19 -7.94
N HIS A 278 -29.85 -0.91 -8.76
CA HIS A 278 -30.89 0.09 -8.53
C HIS A 278 -31.38 0.08 -7.07
N ARG A 279 -31.25 1.21 -6.36
CA ARG A 279 -32.05 1.48 -5.16
C ARG A 279 -33.39 2.06 -5.61
N PRO A 280 -34.54 1.49 -5.17
CA PRO A 280 -35.85 2.10 -5.46
C PRO A 280 -35.89 3.55 -4.95
N GLY A 281 -36.32 4.48 -5.79
CA GLY A 281 -36.49 5.90 -5.42
C GLY A 281 -35.26 6.80 -5.58
N VAL A 282 -34.12 6.29 -6.06
CA VAL A 282 -32.98 7.12 -6.48
C VAL A 282 -32.93 7.09 -8.01
N ILE A 283 -33.07 8.25 -8.66
CA ILE A 283 -32.84 8.37 -10.10
C ILE A 283 -31.43 7.83 -10.35
N PRO A 284 -31.25 6.81 -11.21
CA PRO A 284 -29.92 6.33 -11.53
C PRO A 284 -29.16 7.52 -12.08
N ILE A 285 -28.12 7.98 -11.37
CA ILE A 285 -27.05 8.69 -12.05
C ILE A 285 -26.39 7.56 -12.82
N GLN A 286 -26.84 7.32 -14.05
CA GLN A 286 -26.09 6.54 -15.01
C GLN A 286 -24.80 7.32 -15.19
N ARG A 287 -23.81 7.00 -14.34
CA ARG A 287 -22.45 7.47 -14.54
C ARG A 287 -22.09 6.83 -15.85
N ASP A 288 -22.00 7.66 -16.88
CA ASP A 288 -21.52 7.23 -18.15
C ASP A 288 -20.09 6.74 -17.88
N CYS A 289 -19.93 5.41 -17.77
CA CYS A 289 -18.65 4.75 -17.60
C CYS A 289 -17.93 4.81 -18.95
N THR A 290 -17.80 6.01 -19.51
CA THR A 290 -17.03 6.25 -20.70
C THR A 290 -15.57 6.12 -20.30
N ILE A 291 -14.97 5.03 -20.76
CA ILE A 291 -13.53 4.86 -20.83
C ILE A 291 -13.06 5.87 -21.89
N SER A 292 -12.96 7.14 -21.50
CA SER A 292 -12.28 8.13 -22.33
C SER A 292 -10.80 7.85 -22.17
N VAL A 293 -10.15 7.38 -23.23
CA VAL A 293 -8.68 7.39 -23.30
C VAL A 293 -8.33 8.85 -23.53
N PRO A 294 -7.89 9.63 -22.53
CA PRO A 294 -7.51 10.99 -22.79
C PRO A 294 -6.19 10.91 -23.57
N GLU A 295 -6.14 11.51 -24.77
CA GLU A 295 -4.87 11.78 -25.44
C GLU A 295 -4.12 12.84 -24.63
N ILE A 296 -3.46 12.41 -23.55
CA ILE A 296 -2.58 13.29 -22.81
C ILE A 296 -1.24 13.33 -23.54
N LEU A 297 -0.98 14.47 -24.18
CA LEU A 297 0.26 14.80 -24.85
C LEU A 297 1.39 14.98 -23.82
N CYS A 298 1.99 13.86 -23.45
CA CYS A 298 3.21 13.84 -22.67
C CYS A 298 4.42 14.04 -23.61
N SER A 299 4.84 15.31 -23.80
CA SER A 299 6.01 15.64 -24.62
C SER A 299 7.31 15.10 -24.00
N GLU A 300 8.34 14.90 -24.82
CA GLU A 300 9.64 14.39 -24.33
C GLU A 300 10.26 15.32 -23.27
N GLU A 301 10.11 16.64 -23.41
CA GLU A 301 10.57 17.62 -22.41
C GLU A 301 9.87 17.42 -21.06
N ARG A 302 8.55 17.18 -21.07
CA ARG A 302 7.77 16.90 -19.85
C ARG A 302 8.16 15.56 -19.23
N LYS A 303 8.44 14.54 -20.04
CA LYS A 303 8.97 13.24 -19.56
C LYS A 303 10.31 13.40 -18.85
N ILE A 304 11.21 14.19 -19.44
CA ILE A 304 12.54 14.46 -18.85
C ILE A 304 12.38 15.20 -17.52
N ALA A 305 11.47 16.17 -17.43
CA ALA A 305 11.17 16.87 -16.19
C ALA A 305 10.56 15.93 -15.12
N ALA A 306 9.56 15.12 -15.50
CA ALA A 306 8.94 14.12 -14.63
C ALA A 306 9.94 13.06 -14.11
N SER A 307 10.99 12.78 -14.88
CA SER A 307 12.06 11.82 -14.54
C SER A 307 13.13 12.40 -13.59
N GLN A 308 13.04 13.68 -13.21
CA GLN A 308 13.98 14.29 -12.27
C GLN A 308 13.83 13.76 -10.85
N THR A 309 14.89 13.84 -10.05
CA THR A 309 14.91 13.37 -8.65
C THR A 309 13.94 14.12 -7.74
N SER A 310 13.63 15.37 -8.06
CA SER A 310 12.58 16.15 -7.39
C SER A 310 11.16 15.64 -7.69
N MET A 311 11.02 14.69 -8.61
CA MET A 311 9.77 14.06 -9.02
C MET A 311 9.88 12.53 -8.93
N CYS A 312 9.80 11.79 -10.04
CA CYS A 312 9.82 10.33 -10.05
C CYS A 312 11.22 9.71 -10.03
N GLY A 313 12.28 10.51 -10.18
CA GLY A 313 13.65 10.02 -10.39
C GLY A 313 14.21 9.14 -9.26
N LEU A 314 13.71 9.24 -8.03
CA LEU A 314 14.13 8.33 -6.95
C LEU A 314 13.67 6.88 -7.17
N LEU A 315 12.67 6.65 -8.03
CA LEU A 315 12.19 5.31 -8.42
C LEU A 315 12.97 4.73 -9.61
N ASP A 316 13.86 5.50 -10.22
CA ASP A 316 14.69 5.02 -11.32
C ASP A 316 15.82 4.14 -10.77
N ILE A 317 15.83 2.87 -11.20
CA ILE A 317 16.85 1.90 -10.84
C ILE A 317 18.26 2.35 -11.22
N SER A 318 18.44 3.23 -12.22
CA SER A 318 19.74 3.76 -12.61
C SER A 318 20.39 4.65 -11.54
N ARG A 319 19.59 5.21 -10.62
CA ARG A 319 20.05 6.11 -9.57
C ARG A 319 20.66 5.33 -8.40
N VAL A 320 21.97 5.43 -8.25
CA VAL A 320 22.74 4.68 -7.24
C VAL A 320 22.48 5.21 -5.84
N GLU A 321 22.27 6.52 -5.70
CA GLU A 321 22.02 7.22 -4.43
C GLU A 321 20.56 7.14 -3.97
N SER A 322 19.69 6.47 -4.74
CA SER A 322 18.29 6.32 -4.36
C SER A 322 18.16 5.54 -3.04
N PRO A 323 17.32 6.00 -2.09
CA PRO A 323 17.04 5.25 -0.86
C PRO A 323 16.36 3.90 -1.15
N PHE A 324 15.77 3.74 -2.34
CA PHE A 324 15.15 2.50 -2.79
C PHE A 324 16.14 1.53 -3.44
N ARG A 325 17.41 1.91 -3.65
CA ARG A 325 18.36 1.19 -4.50
C ARG A 325 18.48 -0.30 -4.16
N LYS A 326 18.61 -0.64 -2.87
CA LYS A 326 18.68 -2.05 -2.44
C LYS A 326 17.44 -2.82 -2.90
N CYS A 327 16.24 -2.33 -2.59
CA CYS A 327 14.99 -2.96 -3.04
C CYS A 327 14.88 -3.04 -4.58
N MET A 328 15.26 -1.97 -5.30
CA MET A 328 15.20 -1.95 -6.77
C MET A 328 16.10 -2.99 -7.42
N VAL A 329 17.31 -3.21 -6.90
CA VAL A 329 18.24 -4.23 -7.43
C VAL A 329 17.68 -5.64 -7.24
N PHE A 330 17.01 -5.89 -6.13
CA PHE A 330 16.36 -7.18 -5.86
C PHE A 330 15.07 -7.40 -6.67
N TYR A 331 14.34 -6.32 -6.95
CA TYR A 331 13.04 -6.35 -7.62
C TYR A 331 13.01 -5.37 -8.81
N PRO A 332 13.85 -5.57 -9.86
CA PRO A 332 14.05 -4.58 -10.92
C PRO A 332 12.81 -4.38 -11.81
N TYR A 333 12.04 -5.44 -12.03
CA TYR A 333 10.78 -5.36 -12.78
C TYR A 333 9.75 -4.50 -12.04
N LEU A 334 9.59 -4.73 -10.72
CA LEU A 334 8.71 -3.91 -9.88
C LEU A 334 9.10 -2.43 -9.94
N ALA A 335 10.39 -2.13 -9.71
CA ALA A 335 10.90 -0.77 -9.75
C ALA A 335 10.62 -0.08 -11.10
N ARG A 336 10.88 -0.78 -12.21
CA ARG A 336 10.68 -0.24 -13.55
C ARG A 336 9.21 0.11 -13.82
N ARG A 337 8.27 -0.74 -13.41
CA ARG A 337 6.83 -0.50 -13.62
C ARG A 337 6.35 0.71 -12.82
N VAL A 338 6.70 0.77 -11.53
CA VAL A 338 6.29 1.88 -10.66
C VAL A 338 6.91 3.21 -11.13
N TYR A 339 8.17 3.20 -11.55
CA TYR A 339 8.82 4.37 -12.16
C TYR A 339 8.09 4.84 -13.43
N GLN A 340 7.77 3.92 -14.34
CA GLN A 340 7.07 4.26 -15.59
C GLN A 340 5.68 4.84 -15.35
N ALA A 341 4.92 4.26 -14.43
CA ALA A 341 3.60 4.77 -14.03
C ALA A 341 3.70 6.18 -13.41
N CYS A 342 4.64 6.39 -12.48
CA CYS A 342 4.90 7.71 -11.90
C CYS A 342 5.23 8.75 -12.97
N VAL A 343 6.18 8.45 -13.87
CA VAL A 343 6.59 9.39 -14.92
C VAL A 343 5.43 9.73 -15.85
N ARG A 344 4.60 8.74 -16.22
CA ARG A 344 3.42 8.94 -17.05
C ARG A 344 2.45 9.92 -16.38
N ASP A 345 2.08 9.67 -15.13
CA ASP A 345 1.11 10.50 -14.41
C ASP A 345 1.66 11.90 -14.14
N VAL A 346 2.89 12.02 -13.63
CA VAL A 346 3.50 13.34 -13.40
C VAL A 346 3.59 14.13 -14.71
N CYS A 347 3.97 13.49 -15.81
CA CYS A 347 4.05 14.15 -17.11
C CYS A 347 2.68 14.68 -17.59
N SER A 348 1.62 13.91 -17.35
CA SER A 348 0.25 14.27 -17.70
C SER A 348 -0.28 15.49 -16.93
N TYR A 349 0.21 15.71 -15.71
CA TYR A 349 -0.28 16.76 -14.81
C TYR A 349 0.79 17.78 -14.41
N ILE A 350 1.91 17.85 -15.14
CA ILE A 350 3.09 18.60 -14.71
C ILE A 350 2.82 20.10 -14.48
N ASP A 351 1.87 20.68 -15.21
CA ASP A 351 1.46 22.09 -15.08
C ASP A 351 0.59 22.35 -13.82
N PHE A 352 0.11 21.30 -13.16
CA PHE A 352 -0.75 21.37 -11.98
C PHE A 352 0.05 21.03 -10.72
N HIS A 353 0.92 21.95 -10.27
CA HIS A 353 1.89 21.73 -9.17
C HIS A 353 1.35 21.00 -7.93
N LEU A 354 0.17 21.39 -7.41
CA LEU A 354 -0.44 20.74 -6.24
C LEU A 354 -0.80 19.27 -6.49
N LYS A 355 -1.11 18.91 -7.74
CA LYS A 355 -1.43 17.53 -8.15
C LYS A 355 -0.19 16.70 -8.34
N VAL A 356 0.89 17.30 -8.85
CA VAL A 356 2.19 16.65 -9.01
C VAL A 356 2.74 16.13 -7.68
N ASP A 357 2.72 16.95 -6.62
CA ASP A 357 3.17 16.52 -5.29
C ASP A 357 2.37 15.33 -4.76
N LEU A 358 1.05 15.32 -4.98
CA LEU A 358 0.18 14.20 -4.60
C LEU A 358 0.50 12.92 -5.38
N ILE A 359 0.72 13.01 -6.69
CA ILE A 359 1.15 11.90 -7.56
C ILE A 359 2.45 11.30 -7.04
N ILE A 360 3.47 12.14 -6.85
CA ILE A 360 4.78 11.70 -6.38
C ILE A 360 4.65 11.02 -5.02
N ARG A 361 3.93 11.62 -4.07
CA ARG A 361 3.72 11.02 -2.73
C ARG A 361 3.03 9.67 -2.80
N THR A 362 2.07 9.51 -3.71
CA THR A 362 1.30 8.28 -3.90
C THR A 362 2.21 7.15 -4.36
N TYR A 363 2.99 7.35 -5.42
CA TYR A 363 3.91 6.33 -5.95
C TYR A 363 5.08 6.04 -5.01
N MET A 364 5.64 7.07 -4.37
CA MET A 364 6.73 6.84 -3.41
C MET A 364 6.24 6.06 -2.19
N ALA A 365 5.02 6.35 -1.69
CA ALA A 365 4.43 5.62 -0.57
C ALA A 365 4.13 4.17 -0.96
N GLU A 366 3.51 3.94 -2.13
CA GLU A 366 3.25 2.59 -2.65
C GLU A 366 4.55 1.77 -2.74
N PHE A 367 5.58 2.32 -3.37
CA PHE A 367 6.84 1.59 -3.55
C PHE A 367 7.56 1.35 -2.22
N ALA A 368 7.56 2.33 -1.32
CA ALA A 368 8.11 2.17 0.03
C ALA A 368 7.36 1.08 0.81
N GLN A 369 6.04 1.01 0.68
CA GLN A 369 5.22 -0.04 1.28
C GLN A 369 5.57 -1.41 0.70
N GLU A 370 5.67 -1.53 -0.63
CA GLU A 370 6.07 -2.78 -1.29
C GLU A 370 7.46 -3.26 -0.86
N CYS A 371 8.42 -2.35 -0.75
CA CYS A 371 9.77 -2.65 -0.27
C CYS A 371 9.77 -3.05 1.21
N SER A 372 8.98 -2.38 2.06
CA SER A 372 8.83 -2.72 3.48
C SER A 372 8.21 -4.11 3.66
N GLN A 373 7.19 -4.46 2.86
CA GLN A 373 6.63 -5.81 2.80
C GLN A 373 7.69 -6.86 2.45
N ARG A 374 8.73 -6.48 1.70
CA ARG A 374 9.87 -7.32 1.31
C ARG A 374 11.04 -7.29 2.31
N GLY A 375 10.88 -6.61 3.45
CA GLY A 375 11.89 -6.53 4.51
C GLY A 375 12.94 -5.44 4.30
N PHE A 376 12.75 -4.54 3.33
CA PHE A 376 13.63 -3.39 3.13
C PHE A 376 13.12 -2.21 3.93
N THR A 377 13.95 -1.69 4.83
CA THR A 377 13.70 -0.40 5.47
C THR A 377 14.03 0.71 4.49
N ILE A 378 13.02 1.50 4.11
CA ILE A 378 13.16 2.61 3.18
C ILE A 378 13.01 3.91 3.95
N LYS A 379 13.98 4.81 3.80
CA LYS A 379 13.94 6.18 4.30
C LYS A 379 14.09 7.14 3.13
N TYR A 380 12.98 7.70 2.66
CA TYR A 380 13.00 8.54 1.45
C TYR A 380 12.50 9.96 1.66
N ARG A 381 11.82 10.24 2.78
CA ARG A 381 11.25 11.57 3.03
C ARG A 381 12.32 12.52 3.54
N THR A 382 12.26 13.77 3.09
CA THR A 382 13.12 14.85 3.55
C THR A 382 12.28 16.10 3.85
N SER A 383 12.89 17.15 4.38
CA SER A 383 12.18 18.43 4.61
C SER A 383 11.65 19.08 3.33
N THR A 384 12.26 18.77 2.17
CA THR A 384 11.93 19.37 0.87
C THR A 384 11.30 18.38 -0.11
N PHE A 385 11.31 17.07 0.18
CA PHE A 385 10.77 16.03 -0.69
C PHE A 385 9.86 15.08 0.09
N CYS A 386 8.59 14.96 -0.32
CA CYS A 386 7.59 14.13 0.36
C CYS A 386 7.56 14.36 1.90
N SER A 387 7.75 15.61 2.32
CA SER A 387 7.90 15.99 3.74
C SER A 387 6.75 15.48 4.60
N LEU A 388 7.09 15.01 5.79
CA LEU A 388 6.15 14.47 6.76
C LEU A 388 6.29 15.20 8.08
N THR A 389 5.18 15.78 8.54
CA THR A 389 5.08 16.41 9.85
C THR A 389 4.20 15.55 10.73
N CYS A 390 4.78 15.01 11.80
CA CYS A 390 4.02 14.24 12.78
C CYS A 390 3.21 15.15 13.70
N LYS A 391 2.02 14.68 14.09
CA LYS A 391 1.11 15.43 14.96
C LYS A 391 1.63 15.49 16.39
N GLU A 392 0.90 16.21 17.25
CA GLU A 392 1.17 16.25 18.67
C GLU A 392 1.25 14.84 19.27
N ASN A 393 2.18 14.67 20.23
CA ASN A 393 2.45 13.39 20.90
C ASN A 393 2.92 12.25 19.99
N MET A 394 3.39 12.59 18.79
CA MET A 394 4.04 11.68 17.85
C MET A 394 5.47 12.12 17.57
N ARG A 395 6.29 11.18 17.09
CA ARG A 395 7.59 11.47 16.47
C ARG A 395 7.74 10.73 15.16
N TYR A 396 8.58 11.27 14.28
CA TYR A 396 9.02 10.56 13.09
C TYR A 396 9.87 9.36 13.48
N SER A 397 9.67 8.23 12.81
CA SER A 397 10.44 7.00 12.97
C SER A 397 10.57 6.27 11.63
N GLU A 398 11.75 5.69 11.41
CA GLU A 398 12.06 4.90 10.22
C GLU A 398 11.51 3.47 10.32
N THR A 399 11.09 3.06 11.52
CA THR A 399 10.71 1.68 11.84
C THR A 399 9.41 1.64 12.65
N VAL A 400 8.41 2.42 12.25
CA VAL A 400 7.08 2.39 12.87
C VAL A 400 6.53 0.97 12.78
N SER A 401 6.08 0.43 13.92
CA SER A 401 5.48 -0.90 13.99
C SER A 401 4.28 -1.01 13.04
N GLY A 402 4.20 -2.11 12.29
CA GLY A 402 3.02 -2.50 11.50
C GLY A 402 1.79 -2.85 12.37
N CYS A 403 2.01 -2.99 13.67
CA CYS A 403 1.08 -3.46 14.69
C CYS A 403 1.15 -2.52 15.91
N PRO A 404 0.84 -1.22 15.77
CA PRO A 404 0.98 -0.26 16.86
C PRO A 404 -0.05 -0.51 17.97
N ALA A 405 0.26 -0.07 19.19
CA ALA A 405 -0.69 -0.06 20.30
C ALA A 405 -1.81 0.95 20.02
N THR A 406 -3.07 0.56 20.27
CA THR A 406 -4.25 1.37 19.97
C THR A 406 -5.23 1.37 21.15
N CYS A 407 -6.18 2.31 21.16
CA CYS A 407 -7.24 2.35 22.17
C CYS A 407 -8.12 1.09 22.26
N THR A 408 -8.18 0.26 21.21
CA THR A 408 -8.92 -1.01 21.26
C THR A 408 -8.02 -2.21 21.57
N HIS A 409 -6.71 -2.09 21.34
CA HIS A 409 -5.74 -3.18 21.49
C HIS A 409 -4.38 -2.64 21.91
N LEU A 410 -4.04 -2.75 23.20
CA LEU A 410 -2.77 -2.25 23.75
C LEU A 410 -1.56 -3.07 23.29
N ASN A 411 -1.71 -4.40 23.23
CA ASN A 411 -0.65 -5.33 22.88
C ASN A 411 -1.02 -6.06 21.58
N GLN A 412 -0.70 -5.44 20.45
CA GLN A 412 -0.99 -6.01 19.15
C GLN A 412 0.18 -6.84 18.64
N THR A 413 -0.03 -8.14 18.48
CA THR A 413 0.90 -9.02 17.75
C THR A 413 0.38 -9.25 16.33
N CYS A 414 1.20 -8.92 15.32
CA CYS A 414 0.99 -9.33 13.94
C CYS A 414 2.31 -9.39 13.17
N ASP A 415 2.32 -10.08 12.03
CA ASP A 415 3.52 -10.28 11.20
C ASP A 415 3.70 -9.17 10.15
N LEU A 416 3.23 -7.96 10.46
CA LEU A 416 3.38 -6.83 9.56
C LEU A 416 4.75 -6.18 9.74
N PRO A 417 5.48 -5.89 8.65
CA PRO A 417 6.78 -5.25 8.73
C PRO A 417 6.66 -3.83 9.28
N THR A 418 7.78 -3.31 9.76
CA THR A 418 7.89 -1.89 10.09
C THR A 418 7.99 -1.04 8.82
N SER A 419 7.56 0.21 8.90
CA SER A 419 7.71 1.18 7.81
C SER A 419 8.02 2.59 8.33
N GLU A 420 8.51 3.45 7.44
CA GLU A 420 8.73 4.87 7.73
C GLU A 420 7.39 5.59 7.99
N GLY A 421 7.32 6.40 9.05
CA GLY A 421 6.11 7.15 9.36
C GLY A 421 6.16 7.89 10.69
N CYS A 422 4.99 8.14 11.26
CA CYS A 422 4.83 8.71 12.60
C CYS A 422 4.43 7.63 13.60
N GLU A 423 5.13 7.58 14.73
CA GLU A 423 4.79 6.71 15.87
C GLU A 423 4.44 7.54 17.10
N CYS A 424 3.60 7.00 17.98
CA CYS A 424 3.31 7.63 19.27
C CYS A 424 4.56 7.69 20.15
N LEU A 425 4.68 8.77 20.93
CA LEU A 425 5.69 8.87 21.97
C LEU A 425 5.45 7.82 23.08
N PRO A 426 6.49 7.41 23.83
CA PRO A 426 6.32 6.51 24.97
C PRO A 426 5.23 6.99 25.93
N GLY A 427 4.33 6.09 26.32
CA GLY A 427 3.17 6.40 27.17
C GLY A 427 1.91 6.85 26.42
N TYR A 428 1.96 6.97 25.09
CA TYR A 428 0.81 7.28 24.24
C TYR A 428 0.47 6.11 23.31
N ILE A 429 -0.79 6.03 22.90
CA ILE A 429 -1.33 5.00 22.00
C ILE A 429 -2.21 5.62 20.92
N LEU A 430 -2.38 4.91 19.80
CA LEU A 430 -3.13 5.42 18.64
C LEU A 430 -4.64 5.45 18.89
N ASN A 431 -5.23 6.59 18.54
CA ASN A 431 -6.66 6.84 18.49
C ASN A 431 -6.98 7.61 17.21
N GLY A 432 -7.47 6.90 16.20
CA GLY A 432 -7.51 7.40 14.83
C GLY A 432 -6.10 7.63 14.29
N ASP A 433 -5.85 8.84 13.82
CA ASP A 433 -4.56 9.34 13.36
C ASP A 433 -3.89 10.28 14.38
N ASN A 434 -4.29 10.21 15.66
CA ASN A 434 -3.72 10.98 16.77
C ASN A 434 -3.20 10.03 17.88
N CYS A 435 -2.33 10.54 18.74
CA CYS A 435 -1.81 9.80 19.89
C CYS A 435 -2.35 10.40 21.18
N VAL A 436 -2.97 9.57 22.00
CA VAL A 436 -3.56 9.95 23.29
C VAL A 436 -2.99 9.07 24.40
N LYS A 437 -3.08 9.54 25.65
CA LYS A 437 -2.79 8.67 26.80
C LYS A 437 -3.87 7.59 26.91
N PRO A 438 -3.57 6.39 27.45
CA PRO A 438 -4.54 5.30 27.55
C PRO A 438 -5.83 5.63 28.31
N ASP A 439 -5.73 6.49 29.32
CA ASP A 439 -6.88 6.98 30.10
C ASP A 439 -7.79 7.94 29.31
N LEU A 440 -7.33 8.48 28.19
CA LEU A 440 -8.07 9.36 27.28
C LEU A 440 -8.69 8.64 26.07
N CYS A 441 -8.72 7.31 26.11
CA CYS A 441 -9.44 6.53 25.11
C CYS A 441 -10.95 6.76 25.17
N GLY A 442 -11.62 6.49 24.06
CA GLY A 442 -13.04 6.67 23.90
C GLY A 442 -13.91 5.62 24.60
N CYS A 443 -15.19 5.64 24.22
CA CYS A 443 -16.24 4.81 24.76
C CYS A 443 -16.38 3.54 23.92
N PHE A 444 -16.78 2.46 24.58
CA PHE A 444 -17.16 1.21 23.92
C PHE A 444 -18.68 1.06 23.99
N CYS A 445 -19.33 0.89 22.84
CA CYS A 445 -20.75 0.58 22.78
C CYS A 445 -21.00 -0.87 23.23
N PRO A 446 -22.24 -1.21 23.67
CA PRO A 446 -22.64 -2.60 23.94
C PRO A 446 -22.54 -3.56 22.75
N VAL A 447 -22.33 -3.05 21.53
CA VAL A 447 -22.11 -3.81 20.28
C VAL A 447 -20.63 -3.76 19.85
N ASP A 448 -19.72 -3.64 20.82
CA ASP A 448 -18.25 -3.67 20.64
C ASP A 448 -17.66 -2.63 19.66
N THR A 449 -18.41 -1.56 19.38
CA THR A 449 -17.93 -0.46 18.55
C THR A 449 -17.20 0.59 19.40
N TYR A 450 -15.98 0.92 19.01
CA TYR A 450 -15.22 2.02 19.61
C TYR A 450 -15.63 3.38 19.05
N VAL A 451 -15.84 4.36 19.95
CA VAL A 451 -16.15 5.76 19.62
C VAL A 451 -15.21 6.68 20.40
N PRO A 452 -14.35 7.48 19.73
CA PRO A 452 -13.42 8.38 20.41
C PRO A 452 -14.18 9.48 21.17
N ILE A 453 -13.51 10.11 22.13
CA ILE A 453 -14.03 11.28 22.84
C ILE A 453 -14.45 12.37 21.83
N GLY A 454 -15.66 12.92 22.00
CA GLY A 454 -16.26 13.87 21.07
C GLY A 454 -16.98 13.23 19.89
N GLY A 455 -16.75 11.94 19.61
CA GLY A 455 -17.46 11.18 18.60
C GLY A 455 -18.92 10.90 18.99
N THR A 456 -19.76 10.72 17.98
CA THR A 456 -21.19 10.49 18.13
C THR A 456 -21.58 9.07 17.73
N TYR A 457 -22.57 8.53 18.43
CA TYR A 457 -23.22 7.27 18.11
C TYR A 457 -24.73 7.49 18.16
N ALA A 458 -25.45 7.02 17.14
CA ALA A 458 -26.90 7.04 17.10
C ALA A 458 -27.41 5.61 16.95
N THR A 459 -28.57 5.32 17.56
CA THR A 459 -29.20 4.00 17.50
C THR A 459 -29.80 3.75 16.12
N ASP A 460 -29.91 2.47 15.74
CA ASP A 460 -30.37 2.06 14.41
C ASP A 460 -31.84 2.45 14.14
N ASP A 461 -32.63 2.69 15.19
CA ASP A 461 -34.01 3.19 15.13
C ASP A 461 -34.10 4.73 15.22
N CYS A 462 -32.95 5.41 15.22
CA CYS A 462 -32.81 6.85 15.38
C CYS A 462 -33.32 7.43 16.72
N SER A 463 -33.82 6.61 17.64
CA SER A 463 -34.51 7.08 18.85
C SER A 463 -33.59 7.78 19.85
N GLU A 464 -32.31 7.44 19.84
CA GLU A 464 -31.29 8.01 20.71
C GLU A 464 -30.04 8.42 19.93
N SER A 465 -29.47 9.56 20.33
CA SER A 465 -28.15 10.00 19.93
C SER A 465 -27.31 10.25 21.18
N MET A 466 -26.05 9.81 21.14
CA MET A 466 -25.11 9.87 22.25
C MET A 466 -23.77 10.43 21.77
N THR A 467 -23.09 11.18 22.64
CA THR A 467 -21.70 11.60 22.42
C THR A 467 -20.80 10.97 23.47
N CYS A 468 -19.66 10.44 23.06
CA CYS A 468 -18.67 9.96 23.99
C CYS A 468 -17.95 11.13 24.69
N LYS A 469 -17.94 11.14 26.03
CA LYS A 469 -17.33 12.19 26.84
C LYS A 469 -16.56 11.63 28.02
N HIS A 470 -15.58 12.40 28.50
CA HIS A 470 -14.99 12.16 29.81
C HIS A 470 -15.94 12.66 30.91
N ILE A 471 -16.45 11.75 31.72
CA ILE A 471 -17.33 12.03 32.86
C ILE A 471 -16.70 11.39 34.09
N ASN A 472 -16.33 12.21 35.07
CA ASN A 472 -15.68 11.77 36.32
C ASN A 472 -14.43 10.90 36.09
N GLY A 473 -13.57 11.32 35.14
CA GLY A 473 -12.33 10.60 34.82
C GLY A 473 -12.51 9.35 33.95
N LEU A 474 -13.73 8.99 33.56
CA LEU A 474 -14.01 7.80 32.73
C LEU A 474 -14.69 8.20 31.42
N ALA A 475 -14.34 7.52 30.33
CA ALA A 475 -15.04 7.65 29.06
C ALA A 475 -16.43 7.01 29.16
N ARG A 476 -17.47 7.83 28.99
CA ARG A 476 -18.87 7.39 29.06
C ARG A 476 -19.70 8.09 28.00
N PHE A 477 -20.67 7.37 27.46
CA PHE A 477 -21.66 7.97 26.58
C PHE A 477 -22.57 8.89 27.38
N ARG A 478 -22.70 10.12 26.89
CA ARG A 478 -23.72 11.07 27.33
C ARG A 478 -24.79 11.12 26.26
N ARG A 479 -26.02 10.75 26.62
CA ARG A 479 -27.19 10.96 25.77
C ARG A 479 -27.30 12.45 25.43
N THR A 480 -27.31 12.76 24.15
CA THR A 480 -27.47 14.12 23.63
C THR A 480 -28.91 14.37 23.23
N GLU A 481 -29.55 13.38 22.62
CA GLU A 481 -30.96 13.42 22.24
C GLU A 481 -31.60 12.07 22.54
N ILE A 482 -32.84 12.08 23.03
CA ILE A 482 -33.63 10.90 23.39
C ILE A 482 -35.05 11.07 22.86
N ASN A 483 -35.74 9.96 22.62
CA ASN A 483 -37.10 9.93 22.09
C ASN A 483 -37.23 10.74 20.81
N ILE A 484 -36.24 10.62 19.92
CA ILE A 484 -36.33 11.22 18.60
C ILE A 484 -37.40 10.46 17.83
N GLU A 485 -38.48 11.17 17.50
CA GLU A 485 -39.50 10.70 16.57
C GLU A 485 -39.31 11.42 15.24
N CYS A 486 -39.21 10.65 14.16
CA CYS A 486 -39.19 11.22 12.83
C CYS A 486 -40.58 11.79 12.49
N HIS A 487 -40.62 12.71 11.52
CA HIS A 487 -41.87 13.29 11.03
C HIS A 487 -42.84 12.18 10.59
N THR A 488 -44.15 12.45 10.54
CA THR A 488 -45.18 11.47 10.12
C THR A 488 -44.95 10.90 8.71
N HIS A 489 -44.28 11.67 7.85
CA HIS A 489 -43.81 11.27 6.52
C HIS A 489 -42.28 11.05 6.44
N GLY A 490 -41.65 10.88 7.59
CA GLY A 490 -40.22 10.57 7.74
C GLY A 490 -40.02 9.13 8.24
N MET A 491 -38.80 8.63 8.04
CA MET A 491 -38.35 7.33 8.52
C MET A 491 -36.91 7.44 9.01
N CYS A 492 -36.48 6.50 9.86
CA CYS A 492 -35.07 6.40 10.21
C CYS A 492 -34.27 5.86 9.02
N GLY A 493 -33.21 6.56 8.65
CA GLY A 493 -32.30 6.18 7.57
C GLY A 493 -30.87 6.62 7.88
N LEU A 494 -29.97 6.45 6.91
CA LEU A 494 -28.57 6.87 7.06
C LEU A 494 -28.30 8.14 6.27
N VAL A 495 -27.80 9.16 6.96
CA VAL A 495 -27.23 10.38 6.35
C VAL A 495 -25.73 10.36 6.66
N ASP A 496 -24.90 10.28 5.62
CA ASP A 496 -23.44 10.13 5.74
C ASP A 496 -23.01 9.01 6.71
N GLY A 497 -23.78 7.92 6.74
CA GLY A 497 -23.55 6.75 7.60
C GLY A 497 -23.95 6.93 9.06
N ILE A 498 -24.63 8.02 9.41
CA ILE A 498 -25.16 8.25 10.76
C ILE A 498 -26.68 8.02 10.70
N PRO A 499 -27.26 7.19 11.60
CA PRO A 499 -28.71 7.09 11.76
C PRO A 499 -29.32 8.46 12.01
N SER A 500 -30.22 8.87 11.13
CA SER A 500 -30.89 10.16 11.12
C SER A 500 -32.27 10.03 10.51
N CYS A 501 -33.21 10.88 10.94
CA CYS A 501 -34.50 10.97 10.28
C CYS A 501 -34.33 11.51 8.85
N VAL A 502 -34.94 10.83 7.89
CA VAL A 502 -34.98 11.20 6.47
C VAL A 502 -36.41 11.12 5.97
N CYS A 503 -36.78 11.91 4.97
CA CYS A 503 -38.12 11.82 4.39
C CYS A 503 -38.31 10.51 3.63
N MET A 504 -39.52 9.94 3.70
CA MET A 504 -39.91 8.81 2.88
C MET A 504 -39.88 9.19 1.38
N PRO A 505 -39.70 8.22 0.46
CA PRO A 505 -39.75 8.49 -0.98
C PRO A 505 -41.02 9.27 -1.38
N GLY A 506 -40.85 10.28 -2.23
CA GLY A 506 -41.94 11.19 -2.64
C GLY A 506 -42.14 12.41 -1.73
N TYR A 507 -41.33 12.56 -0.68
CA TYR A 507 -41.32 13.73 0.20
C TYR A 507 -39.93 14.37 0.28
N LEU A 508 -39.89 15.69 0.45
CA LEU A 508 -38.67 16.48 0.62
C LEU A 508 -38.70 17.23 1.95
N GLY A 509 -37.54 17.35 2.59
CA GLY A 509 -37.41 18.05 3.87
C GLY A 509 -36.28 17.46 4.71
N ASP A 510 -36.30 17.77 6.01
CA ASP A 510 -35.26 17.37 6.96
C ASP A 510 -35.53 16.01 7.64
N GLY A 511 -36.65 15.35 7.32
CA GLY A 511 -37.03 14.06 7.90
C GLY A 511 -37.56 14.12 9.33
N ARG A 512 -37.23 15.18 10.07
CA ARG A 512 -37.47 15.30 11.51
C ARG A 512 -38.62 16.25 11.83
N ARG A 513 -38.65 17.43 11.22
CA ARG A 513 -39.67 18.46 11.43
C ARG A 513 -40.53 18.70 10.21
N SER A 514 -40.02 18.42 9.02
CA SER A 514 -40.73 18.66 7.78
C SER A 514 -40.44 17.57 6.76
N CYS A 515 -41.51 17.02 6.19
CA CYS A 515 -41.51 16.26 4.95
C CYS A 515 -42.73 16.68 4.14
N VAL A 516 -42.50 17.46 3.09
CA VAL A 516 -43.56 17.95 2.17
C VAL A 516 -43.54 17.13 0.88
N PRO A 517 -44.71 16.86 0.25
CA PRO A 517 -44.75 16.13 -1.02
C PRO A 517 -43.85 16.78 -2.08
N SER A 518 -43.01 15.97 -2.75
CA SER A 518 -42.19 16.46 -3.85
C SER A 518 -43.10 16.78 -5.04
N THR A 519 -43.18 18.04 -5.46
CA THR A 519 -44.03 18.47 -6.60
C THR A 519 -43.52 18.04 -7.97
N TYR A 520 -42.55 17.11 -8.04
CA TYR A 520 -42.12 16.46 -9.26
C TYR A 520 -42.80 15.08 -9.36
N SER A 521 -44.09 15.12 -9.71
CA SER A 521 -44.78 13.98 -10.31
C SER A 521 -44.90 14.27 -11.81
N GLU A 522 -43.96 13.76 -12.59
CA GLU A 522 -44.15 13.34 -14.00
C GLU A 522 -42.97 12.46 -14.44
#